data_AF-A0AAN8WB80-F1
#
_entry.id   AF-A0AAN8WB80-F1
#
_cell.length_a   1.000
_cell.length_b   1.000
_cell.length_c   1.000
_cell.angle_alpha   90.00
_cell.angle_beta   90.00
_cell.angle_gamma   90.00
#
_symmetry.space_group_name_H-M   'P 1'
#
loop_
_entity.id
_entity.type
_entity.pdbx_description
1 polymer ?
#
loop_
_entity_poly.entity_id
_entity_poly.type
_entity_poly.pdbx_seq_one_letter_code
_entity_poly.pdbx_strand_id
1 'polypeptide(L)'
;MNVDKAAQLADMYLYVLPWTSCNNSWNTNDCWDGLTSEEPRPNSTTLMSPSEEYFNYVVLQMDKSEGIDDLGTPQPGLVVCGLITYIILYLSLFKGVKSSGKVVWVTATMPYVILTLLLLRGALLPGAADGLLYYIKPSISALSNPQVWYEAAVQVFFSVGAGFGVHLSYASYNNFNNNCYRDCLITSLVNAFTSFYSGLVIFTYLGYMAFKQKTHISTVATDGPGLVFQVYPEAVATLPGSQIWSCLFFLMLITLGLDSGMGGLECVITGLLDELRLSFGKKTIRREFFTAIVVASSFLVSITNFCQ
;
A
#
# COMPACT_ATOMS: atom_id res chain seq x y z
N MET A 1 20.00 -31.87 13.78
CA MET A 1 20.57 -30.54 13.45
C MET A 1 19.40 -29.58 13.43
N ASN A 2 19.22 -28.81 14.51
CA ASN A 2 18.01 -28.03 14.76
C ASN A 2 17.74 -27.04 13.62
N VAL A 3 16.50 -27.02 13.15
CA VAL A 3 15.98 -26.01 12.21
C VAL A 3 16.28 -24.60 12.72
N ASP A 4 16.27 -24.40 14.04
CA ASP A 4 16.61 -23.12 14.70
C ASP A 4 18.09 -22.73 14.52
N LYS A 5 19.01 -23.69 14.49
CA LYS A 5 20.44 -23.40 14.25
C LYS A 5 20.72 -23.11 12.76
N ALA A 6 19.95 -23.71 11.86
CA ALA A 6 20.01 -23.39 10.43
C ALA A 6 19.42 -22.00 10.13
N ALA A 7 18.35 -21.60 10.83
CA ALA A 7 17.78 -20.25 10.76
C ALA A 7 18.74 -19.19 11.33
N GLN A 8 19.36 -19.45 12.49
CA GLN A 8 20.36 -18.55 13.08
C GLN A 8 21.61 -18.37 12.19
N LEU A 9 22.03 -19.40 11.46
CA LEU A 9 23.15 -19.31 10.52
C LEU A 9 22.76 -18.57 9.22
N ALA A 10 21.49 -18.62 8.81
CA ALA A 10 20.99 -17.84 7.67
C ALA A 10 20.92 -16.34 8.00
N ASP A 11 20.52 -15.97 9.22
CA ASP A 11 20.48 -14.57 9.67
C ASP A 11 21.87 -13.91 9.72
N MET A 12 22.95 -14.69 9.89
CA MET A 12 24.32 -14.15 9.97
C MET A 12 24.90 -13.67 8.62
N TYR A 13 24.29 -14.05 7.49
CA TYR A 13 24.72 -13.66 6.14
C TYR A 13 23.68 -12.82 5.38
N LEU A 14 22.50 -12.61 5.96
CA LEU A 14 21.45 -11.78 5.38
C LEU A 14 21.55 -10.36 5.92
N TYR A 15 21.47 -9.38 5.01
CA TYR A 15 21.43 -7.96 5.34
C TYR A 15 20.32 -7.70 6.37
N VAL A 16 20.68 -7.18 7.54
CA VAL A 16 19.73 -6.80 8.60
C VAL A 16 18.88 -5.65 8.08
N LEU A 17 17.56 -5.72 8.27
CA LEU A 17 16.65 -4.66 7.81
C LEU A 17 16.95 -3.36 8.58
N PRO A 18 16.99 -2.19 7.92
CA PRO A 18 17.46 -0.95 8.55
C PRO A 18 16.52 -0.41 9.63
N TRP A 19 15.29 -0.93 9.72
CA TRP A 19 14.27 -0.52 10.69
C TRP A 19 14.10 -1.52 11.86
N THR A 20 15.07 -2.41 12.08
CA THR A 20 15.01 -3.39 13.19
C THR A 20 15.57 -2.89 14.52
N SER A 21 16.42 -1.87 14.52
CA SER A 21 17.14 -1.44 15.72
C SER A 21 17.32 0.07 15.75
N CYS A 22 17.49 0.63 16.96
CA CYS A 22 17.80 2.06 17.16
C CYS A 22 19.30 2.40 16.99
N ASN A 23 20.13 1.45 16.57
CA ASN A 23 21.59 1.64 16.49
C ASN A 23 22.03 2.08 15.08
N ASN A 24 21.39 3.13 14.55
CA ASN A 24 21.73 3.70 13.24
C ASN A 24 22.06 5.19 13.36
N SER A 25 22.72 5.72 12.33
CA SER A 25 23.14 7.13 12.30
C SER A 25 21.98 8.14 12.21
N TRP A 26 20.79 7.68 11.82
CA TRP A 26 19.58 8.50 11.69
C TRP A 26 18.67 8.41 12.90
N ASN A 27 18.96 7.52 13.87
CA ASN A 27 18.11 7.38 15.04
C ASN A 27 18.37 8.49 16.06
N THR A 28 17.30 8.94 16.72
CA THR A 28 17.40 9.95 17.77
C THR A 28 17.48 9.32 19.17
N ASN A 29 17.66 10.14 20.20
CA ASN A 29 17.60 9.68 21.59
C ASN A 29 16.18 9.24 22.02
N ASP A 30 15.15 9.61 21.24
CA ASP A 30 13.75 9.22 21.47
C ASP A 30 13.39 7.88 20.79
N CYS A 31 14.34 7.23 20.12
CA CYS A 31 14.13 5.90 19.54
C CYS A 31 14.01 4.84 20.65
N TRP A 32 12.90 4.09 20.64
CA TRP A 32 12.66 3.00 21.57
C TRP A 32 12.36 1.68 20.87
N ASP A 33 13.23 0.69 21.09
CA ASP A 33 13.04 -0.67 20.60
C ASP A 33 12.15 -1.47 21.56
N GLY A 34 10.85 -1.43 21.26
CA GLY A 34 9.84 -2.16 22.04
C GLY A 34 9.80 -3.67 21.84
N LEU A 35 10.57 -4.19 20.89
CA LEU A 35 10.58 -5.62 20.57
C LEU A 35 11.65 -6.37 21.36
N THR A 36 12.76 -5.70 21.69
CA THR A 36 13.84 -6.25 22.52
C THR A 36 13.76 -5.86 23.99
N SER A 37 13.02 -4.79 24.32
CA SER A 37 12.91 -4.30 25.69
C SER A 37 12.01 -5.22 26.54
N GLU A 38 12.53 -5.72 27.67
CA GLU A 38 11.72 -6.47 28.64
C GLU A 38 10.77 -5.55 29.44
N GLU A 39 11.10 -4.25 29.48
CA GLU A 39 10.31 -3.21 30.14
C GLU A 39 9.16 -2.70 29.27
N PRO A 40 8.00 -2.37 29.88
CA PRO A 40 6.88 -1.79 29.15
C PRO A 40 7.25 -0.43 28.55
N ARG A 41 6.56 -0.06 27.45
CA ARG A 41 6.76 1.24 26.77
C ARG A 41 6.74 2.38 27.80
N PRO A 42 7.80 3.21 27.89
CA PRO A 42 7.81 4.34 28.80
C PRO A 42 6.65 5.28 28.46
N ASN A 43 6.06 5.91 29.49
CA ASN A 43 4.92 6.81 29.33
C ASN A 43 5.37 8.19 28.84
N SER A 44 6.08 8.23 27.71
CA SER A 44 6.47 9.44 27.00
C SER A 44 5.79 9.46 25.65
N THR A 45 5.17 10.60 25.34
CA THR A 45 4.50 10.84 24.07
C THR A 45 5.48 11.06 22.91
N THR A 46 6.78 11.21 23.19
CA THR A 46 7.81 11.49 22.18
C THR A 46 8.49 10.24 21.62
N LEU A 47 8.33 9.08 22.27
CA LEU A 47 9.06 7.88 21.89
C LEU A 47 8.52 7.26 20.59
N MET A 48 9.42 7.05 19.64
CA MET A 48 9.15 6.46 18.34
C MET A 48 9.81 5.10 18.21
N SER A 49 9.22 4.19 17.42
CA SER A 49 9.86 2.91 17.12
C SER A 49 10.96 3.09 16.05
N PRO A 50 11.92 2.15 15.92
CA PRO A 50 12.93 2.22 14.87
C PRO A 50 12.33 2.29 13.46
N SER A 51 11.18 1.66 13.24
CA SER A 51 10.46 1.68 11.96
C SER A 51 9.77 3.02 11.71
N GLU A 52 9.23 3.65 12.75
CA GLU A 52 8.67 4.99 12.69
C GLU A 52 9.73 6.04 12.37
N GLU A 53 10.87 6.05 13.07
CA GLU A 53 11.97 6.98 12.78
C GLU A 53 12.57 6.74 11.39
N TYR A 54 12.71 5.48 10.96
CA TYR A 54 13.19 5.18 9.60
C TYR A 54 12.26 5.77 8.54
N PHE A 55 10.94 5.61 8.71
CA PHE A 55 9.98 6.18 7.77
C PHE A 55 10.00 7.72 7.78
N ASN A 56 10.01 8.35 8.95
CA ASN A 56 9.93 9.80 9.07
C ASN A 56 11.23 10.50 8.66
N TYR A 57 12.40 10.00 9.09
CA TYR A 57 13.68 10.70 8.93
C TYR A 57 14.54 10.19 7.76
N VAL A 58 14.34 8.96 7.30
CA VAL A 58 15.10 8.42 6.15
C VAL A 58 14.27 8.47 4.88
N VAL A 59 13.05 7.93 4.93
CA VAL A 59 12.18 7.82 3.74
C VAL A 59 11.56 9.18 3.40
N LEU A 60 10.88 9.81 4.35
CA LEU A 60 10.20 11.09 4.12
C LEU A 60 11.13 12.29 4.32
N GLN A 61 12.08 12.21 5.25
CA GLN A 61 12.96 13.32 5.66
C GLN A 61 12.16 14.54 6.18
N MET A 62 11.11 14.28 6.96
CA MET A 62 10.21 15.30 7.52
C MET A 62 10.93 16.25 8.49
N ASP A 63 12.09 15.86 9.03
CA ASP A 63 12.93 16.70 9.89
C ASP A 63 13.54 17.91 9.16
N LYS A 64 13.46 17.94 7.83
CA LYS A 64 14.03 19.01 6.98
C LYS A 64 13.03 20.06 6.52
N SER A 65 11.76 19.89 6.89
CA SER A 65 10.68 20.86 6.63
C SER A 65 10.09 21.33 7.95
N GLU A 66 9.77 22.62 8.05
CA GLU A 66 9.05 23.18 9.20
C GLU A 66 7.51 23.08 9.04
N GLY A 67 7.03 22.62 7.88
CA GLY A 67 5.61 22.45 7.58
C GLY A 67 5.24 22.79 6.14
N ILE A 68 3.94 22.91 5.86
CA ILE A 68 3.42 23.08 4.49
C ILE A 68 3.89 24.36 3.79
N ASP A 69 4.28 25.37 4.56
CA ASP A 69 4.80 26.64 4.04
C ASP A 69 6.24 26.52 3.52
N ASP A 70 6.97 25.48 3.94
CA ASP A 70 8.32 25.16 3.50
C ASP A 70 8.45 23.66 3.19
N LEU A 71 8.06 23.28 1.97
CA LEU A 71 8.16 21.89 1.49
C LEU A 71 9.62 21.43 1.28
N GLY A 72 10.63 22.29 1.48
CA GLY A 72 12.02 21.92 1.28
C GLY A 72 12.34 21.44 -0.15
N THR A 73 13.34 20.57 -0.27
CA THR A 73 13.81 20.06 -1.57
C THR A 73 13.28 18.65 -1.87
N PRO A 74 13.03 18.30 -3.15
CA PRO A 74 12.61 16.95 -3.50
C PRO A 74 13.60 15.88 -3.02
N GLN A 75 13.11 14.92 -2.25
CA GLN A 75 13.87 13.81 -1.70
C GLN A 75 14.35 12.90 -2.87
N PRO A 76 15.66 12.80 -3.16
CA PRO A 76 16.13 12.19 -4.40
C PRO A 76 15.74 10.71 -4.55
N GLY A 77 15.65 9.97 -3.45
CA GLY A 77 15.25 8.56 -3.44
C GLY A 77 13.82 8.36 -3.93
N LEU A 78 12.87 9.16 -3.41
CA LEU A 78 11.47 9.17 -3.79
C LEU A 78 11.29 9.66 -5.23
N VAL A 79 12.06 10.66 -5.68
CA VAL A 79 12.05 11.10 -7.08
C VAL A 79 12.47 9.97 -8.02
N VAL A 80 13.53 9.23 -7.69
CA VAL A 80 13.99 8.08 -8.50
C VAL A 80 12.97 6.94 -8.47
N CYS A 81 12.42 6.60 -7.30
CA CYS A 81 11.38 5.56 -7.17
C CYS A 81 10.11 5.95 -7.93
N GLY A 82 9.71 7.23 -7.86
CA GLY A 82 8.62 7.81 -8.63
C GLY A 82 8.89 7.69 -10.12
N LEU A 83 10.08 8.09 -10.59
CA LEU A 83 10.45 7.99 -12.01
C LEU A 83 10.35 6.54 -12.52
N ILE A 84 10.87 5.57 -11.76
CA ILE A 84 10.75 4.14 -12.10
C ILE A 84 9.28 3.72 -12.17
N THR A 85 8.46 4.13 -11.20
CA THR A 85 7.02 3.83 -11.17
C THR A 85 6.31 4.38 -12.41
N TYR A 86 6.56 5.64 -12.78
CA TYR A 86 5.97 6.27 -13.97
C TYR A 86 6.47 5.64 -15.28
N ILE A 87 7.73 5.18 -15.35
CA ILE A 87 8.23 4.39 -16.48
C ILE A 87 7.45 3.07 -16.61
N ILE A 88 7.22 2.36 -15.50
CA ILE A 88 6.43 1.12 -15.50
C ILE A 88 4.99 1.40 -15.95
N LEU A 89 4.37 2.49 -15.47
CA LEU A 89 3.02 2.90 -15.89
C LEU A 89 2.97 3.20 -17.39
N TYR A 90 3.95 3.95 -17.92
CA TYR A 90 4.06 4.19 -19.37
C TYR A 90 4.17 2.88 -20.16
N LEU A 91 5.11 2.00 -19.79
CA LEU A 91 5.31 0.71 -20.45
C LEU A 91 4.08 -0.21 -20.34
N SER A 92 3.27 -0.03 -19.30
CA SER A 92 2.03 -0.79 -19.15
C SER A 92 0.91 -0.25 -20.05
N LEU A 93 0.87 1.07 -20.29
CA LEU A 93 -0.26 1.75 -20.96
C LEU A 93 0.01 2.18 -22.41
N PHE A 94 1.27 2.19 -22.88
CA PHE A 94 1.63 2.72 -24.20
C PHE A 94 0.85 2.11 -25.38
N LYS A 95 0.44 0.83 -25.29
CA LYS A 95 -0.42 0.16 -26.29
C LYS A 95 -1.89 0.05 -25.85
N GLY A 96 -2.29 0.79 -24.82
CA GLY A 96 -3.61 0.76 -24.18
C GLY A 96 -3.94 -0.57 -23.53
N VAL A 97 -5.23 -0.90 -23.49
CA VAL A 97 -5.79 -2.12 -22.86
C VAL A 97 -5.15 -3.44 -23.31
N LYS A 98 -4.53 -3.49 -24.49
CA LYS A 98 -3.82 -4.69 -24.97
C LYS A 98 -2.51 -4.97 -24.21
N SER A 99 -1.85 -3.93 -23.70
CA SER A 99 -0.65 -4.05 -22.90
C SER A 99 -1.00 -4.14 -21.42
N SER A 100 -1.83 -3.23 -20.92
CA SER A 100 -2.22 -3.24 -19.51
C SER A 100 -2.96 -4.53 -19.14
N GLY A 101 -3.81 -5.06 -20.03
CA GLY A 101 -4.46 -6.36 -19.82
C GLY A 101 -3.51 -7.53 -19.65
N LYS A 102 -2.25 -7.46 -20.15
CA LYS A 102 -1.22 -8.49 -19.88
C LYS A 102 -0.51 -8.28 -18.55
N VAL A 103 -0.24 -7.02 -18.19
CA VAL A 103 0.41 -6.66 -16.93
C VAL A 103 -0.50 -7.03 -15.75
N VAL A 104 -1.80 -6.72 -15.87
CA VAL A 104 -2.84 -6.99 -14.86
C VAL A 104 -2.93 -8.47 -14.46
N TRP A 105 -2.59 -9.41 -15.35
CA TRP A 105 -2.56 -10.83 -14.97
C TRP A 105 -1.59 -11.13 -13.84
N VAL A 106 -0.48 -10.39 -13.76
CA VAL A 106 0.51 -10.52 -12.69
C VAL A 106 0.14 -9.60 -11.52
N THR A 107 -0.09 -8.32 -11.80
CA THR A 107 -0.27 -7.30 -10.76
C THR A 107 -1.55 -7.46 -9.96
N ALA A 108 -2.63 -7.97 -10.56
CA ALA A 108 -3.89 -8.19 -9.85
C ALA A 108 -3.97 -9.54 -9.12
N THR A 109 -3.17 -10.54 -9.52
CA THR A 109 -3.20 -11.88 -8.90
C THR A 109 -2.16 -12.04 -7.79
N MET A 110 -0.99 -11.41 -7.95
CA MET A 110 0.11 -11.48 -6.97
C MET A 110 -0.30 -11.03 -5.56
N PRO A 111 -1.09 -9.95 -5.36
CA PRO A 111 -1.55 -9.55 -4.04
C PRO A 111 -2.33 -10.64 -3.32
N TYR A 112 -3.18 -11.42 -4.00
CA TYR A 112 -3.92 -12.51 -3.36
C TYR A 112 -2.99 -13.63 -2.90
N VAL A 113 -1.97 -13.97 -3.68
CA VAL A 113 -0.95 -14.95 -3.28
C VAL A 113 -0.22 -14.46 -2.04
N ILE A 114 0.23 -13.21 -2.04
CA ILE A 114 1.00 -12.63 -0.93
C ILE A 114 0.14 -12.49 0.32
N LEU A 115 -1.10 -11.96 0.21
CA LEU A 115 -2.05 -11.89 1.33
C LEU A 115 -2.32 -13.27 1.92
N THR A 116 -2.43 -14.31 1.09
CA THR A 116 -2.63 -15.68 1.58
C THR A 116 -1.42 -16.20 2.33
N LEU A 117 -0.20 -15.98 1.82
CA LEU A 117 1.03 -16.36 2.51
C LEU A 117 1.17 -15.61 3.85
N LEU A 118 0.90 -14.31 3.86
CA LEU A 118 0.91 -13.48 5.06
C LEU A 118 -0.17 -13.90 6.05
N LEU A 119 -1.37 -14.26 5.60
CA LEU A 119 -2.43 -14.76 6.48
C LEU A 119 -2.04 -16.08 7.14
N LEU A 120 -1.53 -17.04 6.35
CA LEU A 120 -1.08 -18.33 6.88
C LEU A 120 0.05 -18.15 7.89
N ARG A 121 0.99 -17.24 7.63
CA ARG A 121 2.08 -16.96 8.57
C ARG A 121 1.60 -16.19 9.80
N GLY A 122 0.79 -15.16 9.61
CA GLY A 122 0.26 -14.30 10.66
C GLY A 122 -0.66 -15.05 11.61
N ALA A 123 -1.49 -15.96 11.11
CA ALA A 123 -2.38 -16.79 11.94
C ALA A 123 -1.61 -17.74 12.90
N LEU A 124 -0.35 -18.06 12.60
CA LEU A 124 0.51 -18.89 13.46
C LEU A 124 1.23 -18.07 14.55
N LEU A 125 1.11 -16.75 14.54
CA LEU A 125 1.76 -15.88 15.52
C LEU A 125 0.96 -15.83 16.83
N PRO A 126 1.63 -15.70 17.99
CA PRO A 126 0.94 -15.51 19.26
C PRO A 126 0.18 -14.19 19.26
N GLY A 127 -1.02 -14.14 19.85
CA GLY A 127 -1.87 -12.94 19.86
C GLY A 127 -2.65 -12.68 18.57
N ALA A 128 -2.43 -13.44 17.49
CA ALA A 128 -3.17 -13.26 16.23
C ALA A 128 -4.69 -13.49 16.40
N ALA A 129 -5.08 -14.43 17.28
CA ALA A 129 -6.48 -14.69 17.59
C ALA A 129 -7.18 -13.49 18.25
N ASP A 130 -6.48 -12.76 19.12
CA ASP A 130 -7.02 -11.55 19.76
C ASP A 130 -7.21 -10.43 18.72
N GLY A 131 -6.28 -10.32 17.77
CA GLY A 131 -6.39 -9.42 16.62
C GLY A 131 -7.62 -9.72 15.75
N LEU A 132 -7.81 -10.98 15.37
CA LEU A 132 -8.98 -11.41 14.59
C LEU A 132 -10.29 -11.21 15.36
N LEU A 133 -10.30 -11.51 16.66
CA LEU A 133 -11.45 -11.28 17.51
C LEU A 133 -11.78 -9.79 17.58
N TYR A 134 -10.77 -8.93 17.75
CA TYR A 134 -10.95 -7.48 17.75
C TYR A 134 -11.56 -6.97 16.44
N TYR A 135 -11.12 -7.51 15.30
CA TYR A 135 -11.64 -7.13 13.98
C TYR A 135 -13.11 -7.54 13.75
N ILE A 136 -13.48 -8.76 14.14
CA ILE A 136 -14.78 -9.35 13.79
C ILE A 136 -15.85 -9.05 14.85
N LYS A 137 -15.45 -8.80 16.10
CA LYS A 137 -16.40 -8.63 17.22
C LYS A 137 -17.30 -7.40 16.98
N PRO A 138 -18.62 -7.61 16.79
CA PRO A 138 -19.51 -6.51 16.47
C PRO A 138 -19.80 -5.64 17.70
N SER A 139 -19.80 -4.33 17.51
CA SER A 139 -20.29 -3.36 18.49
C SER A 139 -21.65 -2.83 18.01
N ILE A 140 -22.74 -3.46 18.46
CA ILE A 140 -24.10 -3.11 18.00
C ILE A 140 -24.47 -1.67 18.40
N SER A 141 -23.99 -1.19 19.55
CA SER A 141 -24.16 0.20 19.98
C SER A 141 -23.49 1.21 19.06
N ALA A 142 -22.47 0.83 18.29
CA ALA A 142 -21.86 1.73 17.32
C ALA A 142 -22.80 2.02 16.13
N LEU A 143 -23.71 1.09 15.79
CA LEU A 143 -24.62 1.25 14.65
C LEU A 143 -25.67 2.36 14.87
N SER A 144 -25.90 2.81 16.11
CA SER A 144 -26.77 3.96 16.38
C SER A 144 -26.08 5.31 16.09
N ASN A 145 -24.76 5.33 15.90
CA ASN A 145 -24.02 6.53 15.54
C ASN A 145 -24.13 6.77 14.02
N PRO A 146 -24.72 7.89 13.55
CA PRO A 146 -24.82 8.20 12.13
C PRO A 146 -23.47 8.28 11.41
N GLN A 147 -22.40 8.63 12.15
CA GLN A 147 -21.05 8.74 11.60
C GLN A 147 -20.56 7.41 11.01
N VAL A 148 -20.92 6.27 11.63
CA VAL A 148 -20.54 4.93 11.14
C VAL A 148 -21.14 4.65 9.76
N TRP A 149 -22.36 5.11 9.50
CA TRP A 149 -23.02 4.95 8.20
C TRP A 149 -22.43 5.88 7.14
N TYR A 150 -22.09 7.11 7.54
CA TYR A 150 -21.37 8.03 6.66
C TYR A 150 -20.03 7.44 6.23
N GLU A 151 -19.22 6.96 7.18
CA GLU A 151 -17.93 6.33 6.90
C GLU A 151 -18.06 5.08 6.04
N ALA A 152 -19.07 4.23 6.30
CA ALA A 152 -19.35 3.06 5.47
C ALA A 152 -19.70 3.44 4.02
N ALA A 153 -20.52 4.48 3.82
CA ALA A 153 -20.88 4.96 2.49
C ALA A 153 -19.66 5.54 1.74
N VAL A 154 -18.84 6.35 2.43
CA VAL A 154 -17.59 6.90 1.91
C VAL A 154 -16.63 5.76 1.51
N GLN A 155 -16.45 4.77 2.38
CA GLN A 155 -15.58 3.62 2.13
C GLN A 155 -16.01 2.85 0.88
N VAL A 156 -17.29 2.52 0.73
CA VAL A 156 -17.79 1.79 -0.46
C VAL A 156 -17.65 2.63 -1.72
N PHE A 157 -17.96 3.92 -1.66
CA PHE A 157 -17.87 4.83 -2.80
C PHE A 157 -16.43 4.93 -3.34
N PHE A 158 -15.46 5.21 -2.47
CA PHE A 158 -14.06 5.34 -2.86
C PHE A 158 -13.39 4.00 -3.14
N SER A 159 -13.77 2.91 -2.46
CA SER A 159 -13.23 1.58 -2.72
C SER A 159 -13.65 1.04 -4.08
N VAL A 160 -14.93 1.22 -4.46
CA VAL A 160 -15.39 0.84 -5.80
C VAL A 160 -14.89 1.81 -6.85
N GLY A 161 -14.75 3.11 -6.54
CA GLY A 161 -14.33 4.12 -7.51
C GLY A 161 -15.42 4.44 -8.55
N ALA A 162 -16.68 4.50 -8.10
CA ALA A 162 -17.80 4.84 -8.97
C ALA A 162 -17.75 6.33 -9.39
N GLY A 163 -18.04 6.63 -10.66
CA GLY A 163 -18.15 8.01 -11.15
C GLY A 163 -16.85 8.68 -11.59
N PHE A 164 -15.67 8.06 -11.39
CA PHE A 164 -14.38 8.61 -11.80
C PHE A 164 -14.04 8.43 -13.31
N GLY A 165 -14.92 7.80 -14.09
CA GLY A 165 -14.72 7.56 -15.53
C GLY A 165 -13.83 6.36 -15.89
N VAL A 166 -13.12 5.76 -14.92
CA VAL A 166 -12.27 4.58 -15.13
C VAL A 166 -13.07 3.40 -15.66
N HIS A 167 -14.19 3.06 -15.00
CA HIS A 167 -15.09 1.99 -15.44
C HIS A 167 -15.70 2.26 -16.82
N LEU A 168 -16.04 3.52 -17.11
CA LEU A 168 -16.55 3.92 -18.42
C LEU A 168 -15.51 3.68 -19.51
N SER A 169 -14.26 4.04 -19.22
CA SER A 169 -13.13 3.85 -20.14
C SER A 169 -12.85 2.38 -20.39
N TYR A 170 -12.89 1.52 -19.37
CA TYR A 170 -12.75 0.07 -19.59
C TYR A 170 -13.95 -0.55 -20.30
N ALA A 171 -15.16 -0.10 -20.01
CA ALA A 171 -16.36 -0.56 -20.69
C ALA A 171 -16.36 -0.18 -22.19
N SER A 172 -15.76 0.95 -22.57
CA SER A 172 -15.70 1.38 -23.98
C SER A 172 -14.84 0.47 -24.86
N TYR A 173 -13.91 -0.28 -24.27
CA TYR A 173 -13.11 -1.29 -24.97
C TYR A 173 -13.77 -2.68 -25.02
N ASN A 174 -14.94 -2.85 -24.39
CA ASN A 174 -15.60 -4.15 -24.28
C ASN A 174 -16.48 -4.45 -25.50
N ASN A 175 -16.86 -5.72 -25.67
CA ASN A 175 -17.78 -6.14 -26.72
C ASN A 175 -19.19 -5.60 -26.44
N PHE A 176 -19.89 -5.17 -27.49
CA PHE A 176 -21.23 -4.56 -27.38
C PHE A 176 -22.27 -5.48 -26.71
N ASN A 177 -22.22 -6.79 -26.97
CA ASN A 177 -23.16 -7.77 -26.41
C ASN A 177 -22.66 -8.44 -25.11
N ASN A 178 -21.62 -7.90 -24.48
CA ASN A 178 -21.10 -8.46 -23.24
C ASN A 178 -22.06 -8.20 -22.07
N ASN A 179 -22.23 -9.18 -21.18
CA ASN A 179 -23.08 -9.03 -20.00
C ASN A 179 -22.38 -8.19 -18.91
N CYS A 180 -22.43 -6.87 -19.05
CA CYS A 180 -21.82 -5.94 -18.12
C CYS A 180 -22.45 -5.95 -16.71
N TYR A 181 -23.72 -6.37 -16.59
CA TYR A 181 -24.38 -6.51 -15.29
C TYR A 181 -23.71 -7.59 -14.43
N ARG A 182 -23.43 -8.75 -15.03
CA ARG A 182 -22.71 -9.83 -14.35
C ARG A 182 -21.31 -9.39 -13.93
N ASP A 183 -20.59 -8.73 -14.84
CA ASP A 183 -19.22 -8.28 -14.56
C ASP A 183 -19.21 -7.28 -13.40
N CYS A 184 -20.10 -6.29 -13.41
CA CYS A 184 -20.24 -5.30 -12.34
C CYS A 184 -20.56 -5.94 -10.98
N LEU A 185 -21.45 -6.93 -10.94
CA LEU A 185 -21.81 -7.62 -9.70
C LEU A 185 -20.60 -8.41 -9.16
N ILE A 186 -19.90 -9.16 -10.02
CA ILE A 186 -18.73 -9.95 -9.62
C ILE A 186 -17.59 -9.05 -9.14
N THR A 187 -17.25 -7.99 -9.89
CA THR A 187 -16.16 -7.08 -9.50
C THR A 187 -16.43 -6.38 -8.19
N SER A 188 -17.67 -5.95 -7.95
CA SER A 188 -18.07 -5.31 -6.68
C SER A 188 -17.99 -6.29 -5.50
N LEU A 189 -18.44 -7.53 -5.69
CA LEU A 189 -18.36 -8.56 -4.65
C LEU A 189 -16.91 -8.96 -4.35
N VAL A 190 -16.08 -9.11 -5.38
CA VAL A 190 -14.64 -9.40 -5.22
C VAL A 190 -13.97 -8.24 -4.48
N ASN A 191 -14.24 -6.98 -4.86
CA ASN A 191 -13.69 -5.82 -4.15
C ASN A 191 -14.04 -5.81 -2.64
N ALA A 192 -15.31 -6.06 -2.31
CA ALA A 192 -15.76 -6.13 -0.92
C ALA A 192 -15.11 -7.31 -0.18
N PHE A 193 -15.07 -8.49 -0.80
CA PHE A 193 -14.43 -9.68 -0.23
C PHE A 193 -12.93 -9.44 0.01
N THR A 194 -12.23 -8.85 -0.95
CA THR A 194 -10.79 -8.55 -0.85
C THR A 194 -10.51 -7.55 0.26
N SER A 195 -11.38 -6.57 0.46
CA SER A 195 -11.27 -5.61 1.58
C SER A 195 -11.47 -6.29 2.93
N PHE A 196 -12.43 -7.22 3.03
CA PHE A 196 -12.61 -8.03 4.24
C PHE A 196 -11.42 -8.98 4.48
N TYR A 197 -10.95 -9.63 3.41
CA TYR A 197 -9.83 -10.56 3.45
C TYR A 197 -8.53 -9.86 3.84
N SER A 198 -8.24 -8.70 3.27
CA SER A 198 -7.08 -7.89 3.67
C SER A 198 -7.20 -7.48 5.13
N GLY A 199 -8.40 -7.09 5.62
CA GLY A 199 -8.65 -6.86 7.04
C GLY A 199 -8.26 -8.04 7.93
N LEU A 200 -8.62 -9.27 7.58
CA LEU A 200 -8.20 -10.47 8.32
C LEU A 200 -6.67 -10.58 8.39
N VAL A 201 -5.98 -10.42 7.26
CA VAL A 201 -4.51 -10.40 7.23
C VAL A 201 -4.00 -9.29 8.15
N ILE A 202 -4.58 -8.08 8.02
CA ILE A 202 -4.09 -6.89 8.68
C ILE A 202 -4.12 -7.04 10.20
N PHE A 203 -5.23 -7.57 10.71
CA PHE A 203 -5.46 -7.70 12.14
C PHE A 203 -4.71 -8.88 12.79
N THR A 204 -4.28 -9.91 12.04
CA THR A 204 -3.41 -10.96 12.62
C THR A 204 -2.06 -10.41 13.11
N TYR A 205 -1.41 -9.56 12.32
CA TYR A 205 -0.14 -8.94 12.72
C TYR A 205 -0.32 -7.85 13.77
N LEU A 206 -1.42 -7.09 13.73
CA LEU A 206 -1.73 -6.12 14.80
C LEU A 206 -1.94 -6.82 16.15
N GLY A 207 -2.66 -7.95 16.16
CA GLY A 207 -2.81 -8.77 17.38
C GLY A 207 -1.47 -9.28 17.90
N TYR A 208 -0.59 -9.74 17.01
CA TYR A 208 0.77 -10.14 17.36
C TYR A 208 1.61 -8.98 17.93
N MET A 209 1.56 -7.80 17.32
CA MET A 209 2.28 -6.62 17.79
C MET A 209 1.77 -6.15 19.16
N ALA A 210 0.45 -6.12 19.36
CA ALA A 210 -0.16 -5.80 20.64
C ALA A 210 0.26 -6.79 21.73
N PHE A 211 0.30 -8.08 21.41
CA PHE A 211 0.78 -9.13 22.31
C PHE A 211 2.25 -8.94 22.69
N LYS A 212 3.12 -8.64 21.71
CA LYS A 212 4.55 -8.41 21.93
C LYS A 212 4.83 -7.16 22.76
N GLN A 213 4.18 -6.04 22.44
CA GLN A 213 4.33 -4.77 23.14
C GLN A 213 3.53 -4.71 24.46
N LYS A 214 2.78 -5.77 24.82
CA LYS A 214 1.94 -5.85 26.02
C LYS A 214 0.96 -4.68 26.15
N THR A 215 0.39 -4.25 25.03
CA THR A 215 -0.55 -3.11 24.96
C THR A 215 -1.85 -3.52 24.29
N HIS A 216 -2.85 -2.63 24.31
CA HIS A 216 -4.12 -2.85 23.64
C HIS A 216 -4.00 -2.64 22.12
N ILE A 217 -4.72 -3.42 21.32
CA ILE A 217 -4.63 -3.37 19.84
C ILE A 217 -4.91 -1.97 19.29
N SER A 218 -5.83 -1.23 19.91
CA SER A 218 -6.17 0.15 19.49
C SER A 218 -5.05 1.17 19.68
N THR A 219 -4.01 0.88 20.47
CA THR A 219 -2.85 1.80 20.62
C THR A 219 -1.78 1.54 19.56
N VAL A 220 -1.79 0.37 18.94
CA VAL A 220 -0.84 -0.05 17.90
C VAL A 220 -1.41 0.23 16.50
N ALA A 221 -2.74 0.18 16.37
CA ALA A 221 -3.44 0.56 15.15
C ALA A 221 -3.36 2.09 14.96
N THR A 222 -2.33 2.55 14.26
CA THR A 222 -2.27 3.91 13.73
C THR A 222 -3.11 4.01 12.45
N ASP A 223 -3.66 5.19 12.18
CA ASP A 223 -4.43 5.43 10.96
C ASP A 223 -3.52 5.78 9.78
N GLY A 224 -3.99 5.46 8.57
CA GLY A 224 -3.37 5.92 7.32
C GLY A 224 -2.03 5.24 6.99
N PRO A 225 -1.06 5.98 6.39
CA PRO A 225 0.21 5.43 5.94
C PRO A 225 1.06 4.83 7.07
N GLY A 226 0.93 5.33 8.30
CA GLY A 226 1.69 4.84 9.46
C GLY A 226 1.47 3.35 9.72
N LEU A 227 0.25 2.86 9.54
CA LEU A 227 -0.06 1.44 9.71
C LEU A 227 0.79 0.57 8.77
N VAL A 228 0.84 0.96 7.50
CA VAL A 228 1.46 0.19 6.42
C VAL A 228 2.97 0.35 6.40
N PHE A 229 3.49 1.52 6.73
CA PHE A 229 4.91 1.84 6.59
C PHE A 229 5.70 1.87 7.91
N GLN A 230 5.04 1.81 9.06
CA GLN A 230 5.70 1.79 10.36
C GLN A 230 5.37 0.49 11.10
N VAL A 231 4.09 0.23 11.37
CA VAL A 231 3.65 -0.91 12.20
C VAL A 231 3.88 -2.26 11.50
N TYR A 232 3.57 -2.33 10.21
CA TYR A 232 3.73 -3.56 9.42
C TYR A 232 5.19 -3.99 9.24
N PRO A 233 6.10 -3.09 8.79
CA PRO A 233 7.51 -3.41 8.67
C PRO A 233 8.12 -3.83 10.02
N GLU A 234 7.69 -3.21 11.12
CA GLU A 234 8.08 -3.59 12.47
C GLU A 234 7.62 -5.02 12.80
N ALA A 235 6.37 -5.37 12.53
CA ALA A 235 5.84 -6.71 12.76
C ALA A 235 6.57 -7.78 11.92
N VAL A 236 6.78 -7.49 10.63
CA VAL A 236 7.44 -8.38 9.67
C VAL A 236 8.93 -8.57 9.99
N ALA A 237 9.59 -7.54 10.53
CA ALA A 237 10.98 -7.60 10.96
C ALA A 237 11.25 -8.67 12.03
N THR A 238 10.24 -9.01 12.83
CA THR A 238 10.35 -10.06 13.87
C THR A 238 10.27 -11.49 13.35
N LEU A 239 9.91 -11.70 12.08
CA LEU A 239 9.76 -13.02 11.50
C LEU A 239 11.13 -13.60 11.10
N PRO A 240 11.33 -14.92 11.22
CA PRO A 240 12.51 -15.55 10.64
C PRO A 240 12.51 -15.38 9.12
N GLY A 241 13.65 -14.96 8.55
CA GLY A 241 13.75 -14.60 7.13
C GLY A 241 12.97 -13.33 6.76
N SER A 242 12.93 -12.34 7.66
CA SER A 242 12.18 -11.09 7.55
C SER A 242 12.37 -10.32 6.23
N GLN A 243 13.51 -10.49 5.57
CA GLN A 243 13.81 -9.89 4.27
C GLN A 243 12.84 -10.36 3.19
N ILE A 244 12.55 -11.67 3.13
CA ILE A 244 11.63 -12.24 2.13
C ILE A 244 10.22 -11.70 2.36
N TRP A 245 9.78 -11.72 3.62
CA TRP A 245 8.45 -11.21 3.99
C TRP A 245 8.30 -9.71 3.70
N SER A 246 9.33 -8.91 3.98
CA SER A 246 9.34 -7.48 3.68
C SER A 246 9.28 -7.23 2.17
N CYS A 247 10.10 -7.95 1.39
CA CYS A 247 10.08 -7.86 -0.07
C CYS A 247 8.70 -8.22 -0.64
N LEU A 248 8.07 -9.31 -0.16
CA LEU A 248 6.72 -9.69 -0.60
C LEU A 248 5.70 -8.62 -0.22
N PHE A 249 5.73 -8.10 1.01
CA PHE A 249 4.80 -7.08 1.47
C PHE A 249 4.89 -5.79 0.66
N PHE A 250 6.08 -5.24 0.47
CA PHE A 250 6.26 -4.02 -0.32
C PHE A 250 6.01 -4.25 -1.83
N LEU A 251 6.36 -5.42 -2.36
CA LEU A 251 6.01 -5.79 -3.74
C LEU A 251 4.50 -5.83 -3.94
N MET A 252 3.76 -6.41 -2.98
CA MET A 252 2.30 -6.39 -2.98
C MET A 252 1.77 -4.95 -3.02
N LEU A 253 2.25 -4.06 -2.14
CA LEU A 253 1.83 -2.66 -2.12
C LEU A 253 2.10 -1.94 -3.46
N ILE A 254 3.27 -2.18 -4.06
CA ILE A 254 3.61 -1.64 -5.37
C ILE A 254 2.65 -2.16 -6.43
N THR A 255 2.35 -3.46 -6.46
CA THR A 255 1.42 -4.03 -7.45
C THR A 255 -0.01 -3.49 -7.30
N LEU A 256 -0.51 -3.34 -6.07
CA LEU A 256 -1.83 -2.75 -5.79
C LEU A 256 -1.90 -1.28 -6.24
N GLY A 257 -0.83 -0.51 -6.00
CA GLY A 257 -0.73 0.87 -6.45
C GLY A 257 -0.63 1.00 -7.97
N LEU A 258 0.14 0.12 -8.63
CA LEU A 258 0.30 0.10 -10.08
C LEU A 258 -1.02 -0.18 -10.81
N ASP A 259 -1.81 -1.15 -10.34
CA ASP A 259 -3.11 -1.46 -10.95
C ASP A 259 -4.07 -0.27 -10.89
N SER A 260 -4.16 0.36 -9.73
CA SER A 260 -5.00 1.55 -9.54
C SER A 260 -4.51 2.73 -10.39
N GLY A 261 -3.19 2.95 -10.43
CA GLY A 261 -2.56 3.99 -11.26
C GLY A 261 -2.77 3.77 -12.76
N MET A 262 -2.73 2.52 -13.23
CA MET A 262 -3.03 2.17 -14.61
C MET A 262 -4.47 2.55 -14.98
N GLY A 263 -5.45 2.26 -14.12
CA GLY A 263 -6.86 2.62 -14.35
C GLY A 263 -7.09 4.13 -14.41
N GLY A 264 -6.54 4.88 -13.46
CA GLY A 264 -6.65 6.33 -13.42
C GLY A 264 -6.06 7.00 -14.67
N LEU A 265 -4.84 6.62 -15.06
CA LEU A 265 -4.20 7.18 -16.25
C LEU A 265 -4.90 6.76 -17.55
N GLU A 266 -5.31 5.50 -17.67
CA GLU A 266 -6.03 5.01 -18.86
C GLU A 266 -7.34 5.79 -19.09
N CYS A 267 -8.04 6.16 -18.02
CA CYS A 267 -9.25 6.98 -18.09
C CYS A 267 -8.98 8.34 -18.75
N VAL A 268 -8.00 9.08 -18.23
CA VAL A 268 -7.62 10.39 -18.74
C VAL A 268 -7.11 10.29 -20.18
N ILE A 269 -6.26 9.30 -20.46
CA ILE A 269 -5.70 9.07 -21.79
C ILE A 269 -6.81 8.76 -22.79
N THR A 270 -7.75 7.88 -22.44
CA THR A 270 -8.85 7.48 -23.33
C THR A 270 -9.77 8.66 -23.61
N GLY A 271 -10.22 9.38 -22.57
CA GLY A 271 -11.11 10.52 -22.73
C GLY A 271 -10.51 11.63 -23.60
N LEU A 272 -9.26 12.03 -23.33
CA LEU A 272 -8.60 13.07 -24.12
C LEU A 272 -8.31 12.62 -25.56
N LEU A 273 -7.89 11.37 -25.76
CA LEU A 273 -7.62 10.86 -27.12
C LEU A 273 -8.88 10.79 -27.97
N ASP A 274 -10.02 10.39 -27.39
CA ASP A 274 -11.26 10.28 -28.14
C ASP A 274 -11.74 11.66 -28.61
N GLU A 275 -11.72 12.68 -27.74
CA GLU A 275 -12.06 14.07 -28.09
C GLU A 275 -11.09 14.67 -29.12
N LEU A 276 -9.78 14.52 -28.92
CA LEU A 276 -8.79 15.06 -29.85
C LEU A 276 -8.88 14.40 -31.24
N ARG A 277 -9.26 13.12 -31.31
CA ARG A 277 -9.45 12.42 -32.59
C ARG A 277 -10.72 12.84 -33.31
N LEU A 278 -11.77 13.22 -32.56
CA LEU A 278 -12.96 13.82 -33.15
C LEU A 278 -12.65 15.20 -33.74
N SER A 279 -11.83 16.00 -33.06
CA SER A 279 -11.49 17.37 -33.49
C SER A 279 -10.44 17.44 -34.61
N PHE A 280 -9.34 16.68 -34.51
CA PHE A 280 -8.18 16.81 -35.40
C PHE A 280 -7.94 15.59 -36.33
N GLY A 281 -8.82 14.59 -36.28
CA GLY A 281 -8.75 13.38 -37.09
C GLY A 281 -7.79 12.29 -36.57
N LYS A 282 -8.19 11.03 -36.74
CA LYS A 282 -7.52 9.84 -36.15
C LYS A 282 -6.04 9.64 -36.49
N LYS A 283 -5.57 10.14 -37.64
CA LYS A 283 -4.19 9.90 -38.13
C LYS A 283 -3.14 10.84 -37.52
N THR A 284 -3.58 11.92 -36.85
CA THR A 284 -2.70 12.99 -36.40
C THR A 284 -1.97 12.64 -35.09
N ILE A 285 -2.58 11.84 -34.21
CA ILE A 285 -2.06 11.60 -32.86
C ILE A 285 -1.77 10.11 -32.63
N ARG A 286 -0.47 9.79 -32.50
CA ARG A 286 -0.01 8.46 -32.09
C ARG A 286 -0.22 8.28 -30.59
N ARG A 287 -0.90 7.18 -30.22
CA ARG A 287 -1.25 6.89 -28.82
C ARG A 287 0.00 6.78 -27.93
N GLU A 288 1.07 6.18 -28.44
CA GLU A 288 2.29 5.95 -27.65
C GLU A 288 2.89 7.29 -27.23
N PHE A 289 2.97 8.24 -28.16
CA PHE A 289 3.49 9.58 -27.90
C PHE A 289 2.58 10.38 -26.96
N PHE A 290 1.27 10.32 -27.17
CA PHE A 290 0.31 11.00 -26.29
C PHE A 290 0.36 10.45 -24.86
N THR A 291 0.45 9.12 -24.71
CA THR A 291 0.59 8.47 -23.40
C THR A 291 1.88 8.92 -22.71
N ALA A 292 3.00 9.01 -23.45
CA ALA A 292 4.26 9.53 -22.90
C ALA A 292 4.13 10.97 -22.38
N ILE A 293 3.43 11.84 -23.11
CA ILE A 293 3.18 13.22 -22.67
C ILE A 293 2.37 13.25 -21.38
N VAL A 294 1.25 12.53 -21.32
CA VAL A 294 0.38 12.52 -20.13
C VAL A 294 1.12 11.97 -18.92
N VAL A 295 1.83 10.85 -19.08
CA VAL A 295 2.60 10.23 -17.99
C VAL A 295 3.74 11.15 -17.54
N ALA A 296 4.46 11.79 -18.47
CA ALA A 296 5.52 12.73 -18.14
C ALA A 296 4.98 13.98 -17.43
N SER A 297 3.84 14.53 -17.86
CA SER A 297 3.22 15.67 -17.18
C SER A 297 2.74 15.29 -15.78
N SER A 298 2.15 14.10 -15.62
CA SER A 298 1.73 13.60 -14.30
C SER A 298 2.93 13.38 -13.37
N PHE A 299 4.06 12.87 -13.89
CA PHE A 299 5.29 12.75 -13.12
C PHE A 299 5.80 14.12 -12.65
N LEU A 300 5.86 15.12 -13.53
CA LEU A 300 6.29 16.48 -13.18
C LEU A 300 5.43 17.09 -12.07
N VAL A 301 4.11 16.90 -12.12
CA VAL A 301 3.21 17.33 -11.05
C VAL A 301 3.47 16.53 -9.77
N SER A 302 3.73 15.23 -9.86
CA SER A 302 3.97 14.39 -8.67
C SER A 302 5.25 14.73 -7.91
N ILE A 303 6.22 15.42 -8.53
CA ILE A 303 7.47 15.83 -7.86
C ILE A 303 7.19 16.70 -6.64
N THR A 304 6.11 17.49 -6.64
CA THR A 304 5.73 18.31 -5.48
C THR A 304 5.38 17.46 -4.25
N ASN A 305 4.96 16.20 -4.45
CA ASN A 305 4.65 15.26 -3.37
C ASN A 305 5.89 14.51 -2.86
N PHE A 306 7.04 14.66 -3.53
CA PHE A 306 8.32 14.08 -3.09
C PHE A 306 9.19 15.10 -2.34
N CYS A 307 8.68 16.32 -2.17
CA CYS A 307 9.25 17.32 -1.30
C CYS A 307 9.06 16.90 0.18
N GLN A 308 9.86 17.52 1.06
CA GLN A 308 9.99 17.20 2.48
C GLN A 308 8.85 17.78 3.31
#